data_AF-A0A8J2J6U4-F1
#
_entry.id   AF-A0A8J2J6U4-F1
#
_cell.length_a   1.000
_cell.length_b   1.000
_cell.length_c   1.000
_cell.angle_alpha   90.00
_cell.angle_beta   90.00
_cell.angle_gamma   90.00
#
_symmetry.space_group_name_H-M   'P 1'
#
loop_
_entity.id
_entity.type
_entity.pdbx_description
1 polymer ?
#
loop_
_entity_poly.entity_id
_entity_poly.type
_entity_poly.pdbx_seq_one_letter_code
_entity_poly.pdbx_strand_id
1 'polypeptide(L)'
;MIYNATRRNIWKYLPLLLEFKYVAPREELDSITNKIWKFYHGNVAPKDAPNDFISDMATDRYFINGIQKAIQIHSTIAPTFPMIFAYNGRFNSGGNLLGAPKSDWGRSS
;
A
#
# COMPACT_ATOMS: atom_id res chain seq x y z
N MET A 1 14.57 15.25 11.52
CA MET A 1 13.42 15.93 12.16
C MET A 1 12.17 16.06 11.26
N ILE A 2 12.19 15.59 10.00
CA ILE A 2 11.05 15.66 9.05
C ILE A 2 10.04 14.51 9.24
N TYR A 3 10.49 13.34 9.69
CA TYR A 3 9.69 12.11 9.83
C TYR A 3 8.47 12.21 10.75
N ASN A 4 8.53 13.01 11.81
CA ASN A 4 7.44 13.12 12.79
C ASN A 4 6.27 13.99 12.31
N ALA A 5 6.50 14.90 11.36
CA ALA A 5 5.45 15.74 10.79
C ALA A 5 4.61 14.98 9.75
N THR A 6 5.20 14.02 9.04
CA THR A 6 4.51 13.21 8.01
C THR A 6 3.52 12.22 8.63
N ARG A 7 3.87 11.59 9.76
CA ARG A 7 2.97 10.65 10.48
C ARG A 7 1.68 11.29 10.99
N ARG A 8 1.74 12.57 11.36
CA ARG A 8 0.57 13.33 11.84
C ARG A 8 -0.35 13.78 10.70
N ASN A 9 0.12 13.75 9.45
CA ASN A 9 -0.59 14.28 8.28
C ASN A 9 -0.93 13.22 7.22
N ILE A 10 -0.58 11.95 7.42
CA ILE A 10 -0.84 10.87 6.45
C ILE A 10 -2.32 10.78 6.07
N TRP A 11 -3.22 11.03 7.02
CA TRP A 11 -4.67 11.06 6.83
C TRP A 11 -5.10 12.05 5.74
N LYS A 12 -4.44 13.22 5.68
CA LYS A 12 -4.72 14.26 4.69
C LYS A 12 -4.26 13.85 3.28
N TYR A 13 -3.24 13.01 3.19
CA TYR A 13 -2.62 12.62 1.92
C TYR A 13 -3.13 11.28 1.38
N LEU A 14 -3.66 10.40 2.23
CA LEU A 14 -4.24 9.11 1.86
C LEU A 14 -5.26 9.21 0.70
N PRO A 15 -6.23 10.13 0.70
CA PRO A 15 -7.14 10.32 -0.42
C PRO A 15 -6.46 10.66 -1.74
N LEU A 16 -5.38 11.42 -1.70
CA LEU A 16 -4.60 11.77 -2.88
C LEU A 16 -3.75 10.58 -3.34
N LEU A 17 -3.05 9.94 -2.41
CA LEU A 17 -2.16 8.81 -2.67
C LEU A 17 -2.91 7.61 -3.24
N LEU A 18 -4.11 7.32 -2.74
CA LEU A 18 -4.94 6.22 -3.21
C LEU A 18 -5.96 6.66 -4.28
N GLU A 19 -5.80 7.88 -4.79
CA GLU A 19 -6.55 8.49 -5.90
C GLU A 19 -8.08 8.61 -5.72
N PHE A 20 -8.62 8.37 -4.52
CA PHE A 20 -10.07 8.50 -4.31
C PHE A 20 -10.52 9.93 -3.98
N LYS A 21 -9.59 10.88 -3.80
CA LYS A 21 -9.91 12.31 -3.56
C LYS A 21 -10.78 12.93 -4.66
N TYR A 22 -10.59 12.52 -5.91
CA TYR A 22 -11.28 13.07 -7.08
C TYR A 22 -12.46 12.21 -7.54
N VAL A 23 -12.66 11.05 -6.89
CA VAL A 23 -13.67 10.05 -7.28
C VAL A 23 -14.79 10.01 -6.24
N ALA A 24 -14.46 10.11 -4.96
CA ALA A 24 -15.44 10.06 -3.88
C ALA A 24 -15.98 11.46 -3.50
N PRO A 25 -17.23 11.56 -3.03
CA PRO A 25 -17.78 12.79 -2.47
C PRO A 25 -16.93 13.32 -1.32
N ARG A 26 -16.83 14.64 -1.20
CA ARG A 26 -15.96 15.28 -0.21
C ARG A 26 -16.36 14.91 1.22
N GLU A 27 -17.65 14.77 1.47
CA GLU A 27 -18.22 14.43 2.77
C GLU A 27 -17.88 12.99 3.19
N GLU A 28 -17.56 12.12 2.22
CA GLU A 28 -17.28 10.71 2.47
C GLU A 28 -15.79 10.41 2.61
N LEU A 29 -14.91 11.35 2.25
CA LEU A 29 -13.45 11.11 2.23
C LEU A 29 -12.92 10.60 3.56
N ASP A 30 -13.36 11.16 4.70
CA ASP A 30 -12.92 10.71 6.02
C ASP A 30 -13.44 9.32 6.36
N SER A 31 -14.69 9.01 5.99
CA SER A 31 -15.30 7.69 6.22
C SER A 31 -14.59 6.62 5.40
N ILE A 32 -14.30 6.90 4.13
CA ILE A 32 -13.57 5.99 3.24
C ILE A 32 -12.14 5.81 3.72
N THR A 33 -11.45 6.92 4.07
CA THR A 33 -10.09 6.87 4.64
C THR A 33 -10.08 5.97 5.87
N ASN A 34 -11.04 6.13 6.77
CA ASN A 34 -11.15 5.31 7.98
C ASN A 34 -11.44 3.83 7.68
N LYS A 35 -12.25 3.52 6.67
CA LYS A 35 -12.51 2.13 6.25
C LYS A 35 -11.25 1.49 5.68
N ILE A 36 -10.55 2.17 4.79
CA ILE A 36 -9.30 1.69 4.19
C ILE A 36 -8.25 1.52 5.28
N TRP A 37 -8.09 2.52 6.14
CA TRP A 37 -7.26 2.46 7.34
C TRP A 37 -7.62 1.13 8.06
N LYS A 38 -8.82 0.99 8.62
CA LYS A 38 -9.21 -0.19 9.42
C LYS A 38 -8.98 -1.54 8.73
N PHE A 39 -9.12 -1.61 7.41
CA PHE A 39 -8.84 -2.82 6.65
C PHE A 39 -7.36 -3.25 6.76
N TYR A 40 -6.42 -2.30 6.64
CA TYR A 40 -4.99 -2.61 6.66
C TYR A 40 -4.39 -2.75 8.06
N HIS A 41 -4.93 -2.08 9.09
CA HIS A 41 -4.29 -2.07 10.42
C HIS A 41 -5.25 -2.16 11.61
N GLY A 42 -6.54 -2.44 11.39
CA GLY A 42 -7.53 -2.50 12.46
C GLY A 42 -7.67 -1.19 13.23
N ASN A 43 -7.35 -1.19 14.53
CA ASN A 43 -7.53 -0.04 15.41
C ASN A 43 -6.23 0.71 15.75
N VAL A 44 -5.13 0.43 15.06
CA VAL A 44 -3.86 1.16 15.25
C VAL A 44 -4.02 2.64 14.87
N ALA A 45 -3.53 3.53 15.72
CA ALA A 45 -3.57 4.96 15.45
C ALA A 45 -2.53 5.35 14.39
N PRO A 46 -2.82 6.31 13.48
CA PRO A 46 -1.88 6.74 12.42
C PRO A 46 -0.48 7.13 12.87
N LYS A 47 -0.36 7.71 14.07
CA LYS A 47 0.92 8.11 14.66
C LYS A 47 1.83 6.94 15.03
N ASP A 48 1.22 5.80 15.36
CA ASP A 48 1.89 4.59 15.87
C ASP A 48 2.16 3.57 14.74
N ALA A 49 1.73 3.91 13.53
CA ALA A 49 1.79 3.03 12.39
C ALA A 49 3.22 3.02 11.79
N PRO A 50 3.91 1.87 11.62
CA PRO A 50 5.17 1.81 10.89
C PRO A 50 5.04 2.22 9.41
N ASN A 51 6.20 2.52 8.80
CA ASN A 51 6.23 3.18 7.51
C ASN A 51 5.74 2.29 6.36
N ASP A 52 5.98 0.97 6.45
CA ASP A 52 5.67 -0.07 5.45
C ASP A 52 4.20 -0.09 5.03
N PHE A 53 3.30 0.42 5.86
CA PHE A 53 1.86 0.45 5.58
C PHE A 53 1.46 1.33 4.41
N ILE A 54 2.15 2.45 4.24
CA ILE A 54 1.90 3.33 3.10
C ILE A 54 2.29 2.59 1.83
N SER A 55 3.40 1.83 1.88
CA SER A 55 3.85 1.02 0.76
C SER A 55 2.87 -0.10 0.44
N ASP A 56 2.31 -0.79 1.43
CA ASP A 56 1.34 -1.88 1.22
C ASP A 56 0.06 -1.35 0.55
N MET A 57 -0.55 -0.30 1.10
CA MET A 57 -1.75 0.32 0.54
C MET A 57 -1.53 0.84 -0.89
N ALA A 58 -0.41 1.51 -1.12
CA ALA A 58 -0.07 2.00 -2.45
C ALA A 58 0.20 0.84 -3.42
N THR A 59 0.89 -0.21 -2.99
CA THR A 59 1.21 -1.38 -3.82
C THR A 59 -0.06 -2.09 -4.27
N ASP A 60 -1.02 -2.28 -3.36
CA ASP A 60 -2.32 -2.87 -3.70
C ASP A 60 -3.10 -2.03 -4.70
N ARG A 61 -3.13 -0.70 -4.47
CA ARG A 61 -3.85 0.25 -5.33
C ARG A 61 -3.28 0.32 -6.74
N TYR A 62 -1.96 0.44 -6.87
CA TYR A 62 -1.32 0.71 -8.16
C TYR A 62 -0.90 -0.54 -8.93
N PHE A 63 -0.63 -1.66 -8.25
CA PHE A 63 -0.05 -2.84 -8.90
C PHE A 63 -0.89 -4.09 -8.71
N ILE A 64 -1.11 -4.53 -7.46
CA ILE A 64 -1.63 -5.89 -7.20
C ILE A 64 -3.01 -6.12 -7.79
N ASN A 65 -3.96 -5.19 -7.63
CA ASN A 65 -5.32 -5.37 -8.12
C ASN A 65 -5.37 -5.53 -9.66
N GLY A 66 -4.57 -4.73 -10.38
CA GLY A 66 -4.47 -4.81 -11.83
C GLY A 66 -3.80 -6.10 -12.29
N ILE A 67 -2.68 -6.48 -11.66
CA ILE A 67 -1.94 -7.71 -11.96
C ILE A 67 -2.82 -8.94 -11.72
N GLN A 68 -3.55 -9.01 -10.60
CA GLN A 68 -4.45 -10.12 -10.30
C GLN A 68 -5.53 -10.29 -11.36
N LYS A 69 -6.19 -9.19 -11.77
CA LYS A 69 -7.20 -9.22 -12.83
C LYS A 69 -6.61 -9.66 -14.17
N ALA A 70 -5.42 -9.16 -14.52
CA ALA A 70 -4.73 -9.56 -15.73
C ALA A 70 -4.40 -11.05 -15.76
N ILE A 71 -3.90 -11.60 -14.64
CA ILE A 71 -3.65 -13.05 -14.49
C ILE A 71 -4.94 -13.85 -14.64
N GLN A 72 -6.02 -13.42 -13.98
CA GLN A 72 -7.31 -14.11 -14.04
C GLN A 72 -7.85 -14.14 -15.47
N ILE A 73 -7.80 -13.02 -16.19
CA ILE A 73 -8.30 -12.95 -17.57
C ILE A 73 -7.40 -13.76 -18.50
N HIS A 74 -6.08 -13.57 -18.45
CA HIS A 74 -5.16 -14.20 -19.39
C HIS A 74 -5.05 -15.72 -19.18
N SER A 75 -5.24 -16.21 -17.95
CA SER A 75 -5.22 -17.66 -17.66
C SER A 75 -6.36 -18.43 -18.33
N THR A 76 -7.43 -17.75 -18.75
CA THR A 76 -8.51 -18.35 -19.55
C THR A 76 -8.17 -18.52 -21.04
N ILE A 77 -7.12 -17.82 -21.52
CA ILE A 77 -6.73 -17.77 -22.92
C ILE A 77 -5.47 -18.60 -23.18
N ALA A 78 -4.49 -18.54 -22.28
CA ALA A 78 -3.20 -19.20 -22.44
C ALA A 78 -2.54 -19.54 -21.08
N PRO A 79 -1.59 -20.49 -21.07
CA PRO A 79 -0.75 -20.73 -19.90
C PRO A 79 -0.13 -19.43 -19.38
N THR A 80 -0.34 -19.14 -18.11
CA THR A 80 0.04 -17.87 -17.47
C THR A 80 0.90 -18.16 -16.25
N PHE A 81 2.06 -17.51 -16.15
CA PHE A 81 3.05 -17.76 -15.10
C PHE A 81 3.36 -16.47 -14.33
N PRO A 82 2.57 -16.13 -13.31
CA PRO A 82 2.85 -14.96 -12.49
C PRO A 82 4.09 -15.20 -11.62
N MET A 83 4.89 -14.15 -11.41
CA MET A 83 6.06 -14.16 -10.53
C MET A 83 5.98 -13.00 -9.56
N ILE A 84 6.32 -13.26 -8.31
CA ILE A 84 6.55 -12.23 -7.30
C ILE A 84 8.05 -12.17 -7.06
N PHE A 85 8.62 -10.99 -7.30
CA PHE A 85 10.04 -10.74 -7.07
C PHE A 85 10.22 -10.04 -5.73
N ALA A 86 10.99 -10.65 -4.84
CA ALA A 86 11.28 -10.10 -3.54
C ALA A 86 12.78 -10.16 -3.27
N TYR A 87 13.43 -9.01 -3.42
CA TYR A 87 14.85 -8.83 -3.16
C TYR A 87 15.05 -7.55 -2.36
N ASN A 88 15.78 -7.64 -1.25
CA ASN A 88 16.09 -6.49 -0.41
C ASN A 88 17.58 -6.16 -0.48
N GLY A 89 17.94 -5.33 -1.47
CA GLY A 89 19.32 -4.91 -1.68
C GLY A 89 19.78 -3.76 -0.77
N ARG A 90 21.10 -3.62 -0.62
CA ARG A 90 21.75 -2.54 0.15
C ARG A 90 21.34 -1.12 -0.28
N PHE A 91 20.82 -0.94 -1.49
CA PHE A 91 20.34 0.33 -2.04
C PHE A 91 18.81 0.39 -2.21
N ASN A 92 18.05 -0.30 -1.35
CA ASN A 92 16.58 -0.26 -1.39
C ASN A 92 16.03 1.10 -0.91
N SER A 93 16.17 2.14 -1.74
CA SER A 93 15.71 3.50 -1.47
C SER A 93 14.20 3.55 -1.20
N GLY A 94 13.42 2.70 -1.89
CA GLY A 94 11.97 2.59 -1.71
C GLY A 94 11.59 2.01 -0.34
N GLY A 95 12.18 0.88 0.05
CA GLY A 95 11.98 0.26 1.37
C GLY A 95 12.51 1.10 2.54
N ASN A 96 13.55 1.89 2.31
CA ASN A 96 14.07 2.83 3.31
C ASN A 96 13.16 4.06 3.50
N LEU A 97 12.41 4.49 2.47
CA LEU A 97 11.56 5.67 2.50
C LEU A 97 10.12 5.37 2.89
N LEU A 98 9.56 4.28 2.36
CA LEU A 98 8.16 3.89 2.53
C LEU A 98 8.00 2.63 3.38
N GLY A 99 9.08 2.12 3.98
CA GLY A 99 9.11 0.83 4.65
C GLY A 99 9.14 -0.34 3.65
N ALA A 100 9.73 -1.44 4.09
CA ALA A 100 9.63 -2.73 3.39
C ALA A 100 8.76 -3.65 4.25
N PRO A 101 7.73 -4.30 3.68
CA PRO A 101 6.87 -5.20 4.44
C PRO A 101 7.70 -6.24 5.17
N LYS A 102 7.46 -6.39 6.48
CA LYS A 102 8.29 -7.22 7.36
C LYS A 102 8.03 -8.72 7.25
N SER A 103 6.83 -9.12 6.81
CA SER A 103 6.34 -10.50 6.88
C SER A 103 6.14 -11.19 5.53
N ASP A 104 6.41 -10.53 4.41
CA ASP A 104 5.91 -10.98 3.12
C ASP A 104 7.02 -11.18 2.08
N TRP A 105 6.92 -12.32 1.39
CA TRP A 105 7.66 -12.74 0.19
C TRP A 105 9.16 -13.00 0.37
N GLY A 106 9.54 -14.08 1.06
CA GLY A 106 10.86 -14.70 0.85
C GLY A 106 12.05 -14.11 1.61
N ARG A 107 11.85 -13.51 2.80
CA ARG A 107 12.95 -13.38 3.76
C ARG A 107 13.40 -14.79 4.19
N SER A 108 14.53 -15.26 3.68
CA SER A 108 15.30 -16.25 4.42
C SER A 108 15.79 -15.57 5.69
N SER A 109 15.33 -16.08 6.84
CA SER A 109 15.80 -15.76 8.19
C SER A 109 17.32 -15.70 8.29
#